data_AF-A0A8J9U928-F1
#
_entry.id   AF-A0A8J9U928-F1
#
_cell.length_a   1.000
_cell.length_b   1.000
_cell.length_c   1.000
_cell.angle_alpha   90.00
_cell.angle_beta   90.00
_cell.angle_gamma   90.00
#
_symmetry.space_group_name_H-M   'P 1'
#
loop_
_entity.id
_entity.type
_entity.pdbx_description
1 polymer ?
#
loop_
_entity_poly.entity_id
_entity_poly.type
_entity_poly.pdbx_seq_one_letter_code
_entity_poly.pdbx_strand_id
1 'polypeptide(L)'
;MNRKFYIIIVILFLHGLMVKSQTYDKKTIDGMVLKMLWEKVYASYDVKSKELAIKKLRNAGEYDHLILYLQKVKKEKVKKVINLVGEVMLAYMS
;
A
#
# COMPACT_ATOMS: atom_id res chain seq x y z
N MET A 1 0.69 -8.45 46.26
CA MET A 1 0.81 -8.47 44.78
C MET A 1 1.88 -7.46 44.38
N ASN A 2 3.01 -7.92 43.81
CA ASN A 2 4.22 -7.12 43.70
C ASN A 2 4.13 -6.07 42.57
N ARG A 3 4.51 -4.81 42.87
CA ARG A 3 4.55 -3.68 41.92
C ARG A 3 5.34 -3.98 40.63
N LYS A 4 6.34 -4.87 40.72
CA LYS A 4 7.13 -5.38 39.59
C LYS A 4 6.31 -6.21 38.59
N PHE A 5 5.26 -6.89 39.05
CA PHE A 5 4.40 -7.74 38.21
C PHE A 5 3.52 -6.92 37.27
N TYR A 6 3.01 -5.77 37.75
CA TYR A 6 2.25 -4.82 36.93
C TYR A 6 3.08 -4.22 35.79
N ILE A 7 4.35 -3.90 36.07
CA ILE A 7 5.25 -3.32 35.07
C ILE A 7 5.49 -4.31 33.92
N ILE A 8 5.66 -5.60 34.24
CA ILE A 8 5.85 -6.65 33.23
C ILE A 8 4.59 -6.82 32.35
N ILE A 9 3.40 -6.81 32.96
CA ILE A 9 2.13 -6.92 32.22
C ILE A 9 1.95 -5.71 31.28
N VAL A 10 2.26 -4.50 31.73
CA VAL A 10 2.16 -3.28 30.91
C VAL A 10 3.16 -3.31 29.75
N ILE A 11 4.38 -3.77 29.96
CA ILE A 11 5.40 -3.90 28.91
C ILE A 11 4.99 -4.96 27.87
N LEU A 12 4.44 -6.10 28.31
CA LEU A 12 3.94 -7.15 27.41
C LEU A 12 2.71 -6.68 26.63
N PHE A 13 1.82 -5.90 27.25
CA PHE A 13 0.66 -5.31 26.60
C PHE A 13 1.06 -4.26 25.55
N LEU A 14 2.03 -3.39 25.88
CA LEU A 14 2.59 -2.42 24.94
C LEU A 14 3.34 -3.08 23.77
N HIS A 15 4.11 -4.14 24.02
CA HIS A 15 4.71 -4.95 22.96
C HIS A 15 3.63 -5.61 22.09
N GLY A 16 2.56 -6.14 22.70
CA GLY A 16 1.41 -6.70 21.97
C GLY A 16 0.71 -5.69 21.07
N LEU A 17 0.64 -4.42 21.49
CA LEU A 17 0.10 -3.31 20.69
C LEU A 17 1.05 -2.88 19.56
N MET A 18 2.36 -2.90 19.79
CA MET A 18 3.37 -2.62 18.75
C MET A 18 3.44 -3.71 17.67
N VAL A 19 3.07 -4.96 17.99
CA VAL A 19 3.29 -6.14 17.13
C VAL A 19 2.25 -6.32 16.00
N LYS A 20 1.15 -5.56 15.91
CA LYS A 20 0.14 -5.81 14.85
C LYS A 20 -0.53 -4.56 14.26
N SER A 21 0.23 -3.54 13.84
CA SER A 21 -0.25 -2.86 12.62
C SER A 21 -0.12 -3.89 11.50
N GLN A 22 -1.18 -4.64 11.21
CA GLN A 22 -1.16 -5.54 10.07
C GLN A 22 -1.00 -4.65 8.85
N THR A 23 0.21 -4.59 8.30
CA THR A 23 0.51 -3.94 7.03
C THR A 23 0.63 -5.03 5.98
N TYR A 24 0.33 -4.69 4.72
CA TYR A 24 0.57 -5.63 3.64
C TYR A 24 2.08 -5.71 3.36
N ASP A 25 2.54 -6.89 2.97
CA ASP A 25 3.89 -7.06 2.45
C ASP A 25 4.04 -6.34 1.11
N LYS A 26 5.29 -6.08 0.70
CA LYS A 26 5.62 -5.35 -0.53
C LYS A 26 4.94 -5.95 -1.76
N LYS A 27 4.95 -7.28 -1.90
CA LYS A 27 4.46 -7.99 -3.09
C LYS A 27 2.94 -7.88 -3.20
N THR A 28 2.23 -7.95 -2.08
CA THR A 28 0.78 -7.75 -2.06
C THR A 28 0.42 -6.33 -2.48
N ILE A 29 1.12 -5.31 -1.97
CA ILE A 29 0.87 -3.91 -2.33
C ILE A 29 1.18 -3.66 -3.80
N ASP A 30 2.32 -4.14 -4.29
CA ASP A 30 2.71 -4.07 -5.70
C ASP A 30 1.60 -4.65 -6.60
N GLY A 31 1.12 -5.85 -6.28
CA GLY A 31 0.00 -6.47 -7.00
C GLY A 31 -1.29 -5.65 -6.98
N MET A 32 -1.64 -5.04 -5.83
CA MET A 32 -2.83 -4.20 -5.72
C MET A 32 -2.73 -2.92 -6.56
N VAL A 33 -1.56 -2.28 -6.57
CA VAL A 33 -1.31 -1.06 -7.38
C VAL A 33 -1.32 -1.40 -8.86
N LEU A 34 -0.64 -2.47 -9.28
CA LEU A 34 -0.64 -2.93 -10.68
C LEU A 34 -2.04 -3.27 -11.16
N LYS A 35 -2.83 -3.97 -10.33
CA LYS A 35 -4.22 -4.26 -10.65
C LYS A 35 -5.05 -2.99 -10.84
N MET A 36 -4.90 -2.02 -9.93
CA MET A 36 -5.57 -0.72 -10.05
C MET A 36 -5.16 0.02 -11.35
N LEU A 37 -3.88 0.06 -11.68
CA LEU A 37 -3.39 0.68 -12.92
C LEU A 37 -3.98 -0.02 -14.16
N TRP A 38 -4.00 -1.34 -14.17
CA TRP A 38 -4.46 -2.15 -15.31
C TRP A 38 -5.96 -2.04 -15.56
N GLU A 39 -6.74 -2.21 -14.49
CA GLU A 39 -8.20 -2.34 -14.57
C GLU A 39 -8.91 -0.99 -14.52
N LYS A 40 -8.28 0.03 -13.94
CA LYS A 40 -8.92 1.34 -13.71
C LYS A 40 -8.26 2.45 -14.52
N VAL A 41 -6.98 2.74 -14.27
CA VAL A 41 -6.31 3.92 -14.87
C VAL A 41 -6.14 3.74 -16.38
N TYR A 42 -5.66 2.57 -16.80
CA TYR A 42 -5.45 2.24 -18.20
C TYR A 42 -6.55 1.34 -18.76
N ALA A 43 -7.77 1.38 -18.21
CA ALA A 43 -8.83 0.44 -18.56
C ALA A 43 -9.11 0.38 -20.08
N SER A 44 -9.16 1.55 -20.73
CA SER A 44 -9.49 1.76 -22.15
C SER A 44 -8.32 1.55 -23.12
N TYR A 45 -7.10 1.34 -22.63
CA TYR A 45 -5.92 1.18 -23.46
C TYR A 45 -5.80 -0.27 -23.95
N ASP A 46 -5.17 -0.47 -25.11
CA ASP A 46 -4.83 -1.82 -25.57
C ASP A 46 -3.72 -2.44 -24.68
N VAL A 47 -3.62 -3.77 -24.72
CA VAL A 47 -2.69 -4.55 -23.87
C VAL A 47 -1.25 -4.06 -23.99
N LYS A 48 -0.76 -3.78 -25.21
CA LYS A 48 0.64 -3.36 -25.40
C LYS A 48 0.89 -1.98 -24.81
N SER A 49 -0.06 -1.07 -24.97
CA SER A 49 0.01 0.27 -24.36
C SER A 49 0.00 0.20 -22.83
N LYS A 50 -0.83 -0.66 -22.22
CA LYS A 50 -0.84 -0.87 -20.75
C LYS A 50 0.53 -1.35 -20.26
N GLU A 51 1.08 -2.38 -20.91
CA GLU A 51 2.39 -2.94 -20.55
C GLU A 51 3.49 -1.89 -20.64
N LEU A 52 3.51 -1.09 -21.72
CA LEU A 52 4.49 -0.05 -21.91
C LEU A 52 4.38 1.05 -20.84
N ALA A 53 3.16 1.51 -20.54
CA ALA A 53 2.90 2.52 -19.53
C ALA A 53 3.33 2.05 -18.13
N ILE A 54 2.95 0.83 -17.75
CA ILE A 54 3.35 0.23 -16.47
C ILE A 54 4.87 0.04 -16.39
N LYS A 55 5.51 -0.40 -17.47
CA LYS A 55 6.98 -0.55 -17.50
C LYS A 55 7.68 0.79 -17.30
N LYS A 56 7.22 1.86 -17.95
CA LYS A 56 7.75 3.22 -17.76
C LYS A 56 7.56 3.69 -16.32
N LEU A 57 6.36 3.51 -15.77
CA LEU A 57 6.03 3.88 -14.40
C LEU A 57 6.90 3.14 -13.37
N ARG A 58 7.08 1.82 -13.53
CA ARG A 58 7.94 1.01 -12.63
C ARG A 58 9.41 1.39 -12.71
N ASN A 59 9.87 1.85 -13.87
CA ASN A 59 11.23 2.35 -14.04
C ASN A 59 11.40 3.77 -13.48
N ALA A 60 10.30 4.46 -13.19
CA ALA A 60 10.31 5.74 -12.50
C ALA A 60 10.47 5.48 -10.99
N GLY A 61 11.42 6.16 -10.35
CA GLY A 61 11.72 5.95 -8.93
C GLY A 61 10.53 6.22 -8.01
N GLU A 62 9.57 7.06 -8.45
CA GLU A 62 8.37 7.38 -7.69
C GLU A 62 7.47 6.17 -7.43
N TYR A 63 7.49 5.16 -8.30
CA TYR A 63 6.71 3.94 -8.11
C TYR A 63 7.17 3.17 -6.87
N ASP A 64 8.47 2.95 -6.73
CA ASP A 64 9.02 2.26 -5.55
C ASP A 64 8.73 3.04 -4.26
N HIS A 65 8.79 4.37 -4.31
CA HIS A 65 8.40 5.22 -3.18
C HIS A 65 6.92 5.04 -2.80
N LEU A 66 6.01 4.99 -3.77
CA LEU A 66 4.59 4.72 -3.52
C LEU A 66 4.39 3.38 -2.80
N ILE A 67 5.06 2.32 -3.27
CA ILE A 67 4.97 1.01 -2.63
C ILE A 67 5.48 1.07 -1.19
N LEU A 68 6.64 1.70 -0.96
CA LEU A 68 7.21 1.87 0.38
C LEU A 68 6.30 2.68 1.32
N TYR A 69 5.62 3.70 0.82
CA TYR A 69 4.66 4.47 1.63
C TYR A 69 3.43 3.64 1.99
N LEU A 70 2.88 2.89 1.04
CA LEU A 70 1.73 2.02 1.28
C LEU A 70 2.05 0.89 2.26
N GLN A 71 3.30 0.42 2.35
CA GLN A 71 3.73 -0.56 3.37
C GLN A 71 3.63 -0.05 4.81
N LYS A 72 3.60 1.27 5.00
CA LYS A 72 3.43 1.90 6.33
C LYS A 72 1.96 2.16 6.66
N VAL A 73 1.06 1.97 5.70
CA VAL A 73 -0.39 2.19 5.87
C VAL A 73 -1.01 0.93 6.46
N LYS A 74 -1.92 1.11 7.43
CA LYS A 74 -2.69 0.01 8.01
C LYS A 74 -3.50 -0.71 6.92
N LYS A 75 -3.53 -2.06 6.92
CA LYS A 75 -4.18 -2.88 5.88
C LYS A 75 -5.58 -2.40 5.50
N GLU A 76 -6.41 -2.06 6.48
CA GLU A 76 -7.80 -1.62 6.28
C GLU A 76 -7.91 -0.29 5.51
N LYS A 77 -6.83 0.50 5.45
CA LYS A 77 -6.75 1.76 4.72
C LYS A 77 -6.06 1.64 3.37
N VAL A 78 -5.19 0.65 3.15
CA VAL A 78 -4.41 0.51 1.91
C VAL A 78 -5.30 0.54 0.67
N LYS A 79 -6.38 -0.25 0.66
CA LYS A 79 -7.32 -0.28 -0.48
C LYS A 79 -7.96 1.09 -0.75
N LYS A 80 -8.30 1.85 0.30
CA LYS A 80 -8.87 3.20 0.16
C LYS A 80 -7.86 4.16 -0.45
N VAL A 81 -6.59 4.10 -0.01
CA VAL A 81 -5.51 4.93 -0.55
C VAL A 81 -5.25 4.59 -2.02
N ILE A 82 -5.13 3.30 -2.37
CA ILE A 82 -4.92 2.87 -3.76
C ILE A 82 -6.07 3.33 -4.66
N ASN A 83 -7.31 3.21 -4.20
CA ASN A 83 -8.47 3.68 -4.95
C ASN A 83 -8.43 5.19 -5.19
N LEU A 84 -8.09 5.98 -4.17
CA LEU A 84 -7.95 7.43 -4.27
C LEU A 84 -6.84 7.83 -5.24
N VAL A 85 -5.68 7.16 -5.18
CA VAL A 85 -4.58 7.36 -6.14
C VAL A 85 -5.10 7.12 -7.57
N GLY A 86 -5.86 6.04 -7.79
CA GLY A 86 -6.48 5.78 -9.08
C GLY A 86 -7.45 6.86 -9.55
N GLU A 87 -8.28 7.41 -8.67
CA GLU A 87 -9.18 8.54 -9.01
C GLU A 87 -8.39 9.80 -9.39
N VAL A 88 -7.33 10.10 -8.63
CA VAL A 88 -6.47 11.27 -8.91
C VAL A 88 -5.81 11.11 -10.27
N MET A 89 -5.25 9.94 -10.58
CA MET A 89 -4.63 9.70 -11.89
C MET A 89 -5.64 9.85 -13.04
N LEU A 90 -6.85 9.31 -12.90
CA LEU A 90 -7.92 9.47 -13.90
C LEU A 90 -8.27 10.95 -14.11
N ALA A 91 -8.37 11.73 -13.03
CA ALA A 91 -8.68 13.15 -13.11
C ALA A 91 -7.60 13.97 -13.84
N TYR A 92 -6.32 13.61 -13.71
CA TYR A 92 -5.23 14.28 -14.44
C TYR A 92 -5.07 13.80 -15.89
N MET A 93 -5.64 12.65 -16.25
CA MET A 93 -5.60 12.09 -17.61
C MET A 93 -6.79 12.53 -18.46
N SER A 94 -7.82 13.11 -17.84
CA SER A 94 -9.01 13.67 -18.50
C SER A 94 -8.76 15.11 -18.92
#